data_AF-A0A5B8MCY8-F1
#
_entry.id   AF-A0A5B8MCY8-F1
#
_cell.length_a   1.000
_cell.length_b   1.000
_cell.length_c   1.000
_cell.angle_alpha   90.00
_cell.angle_beta   90.00
_cell.angle_gamma   90.00
#
_symmetry.space_group_name_H-M   'P 1'
#
loop_
_entity.id
_entity.type
_entity.pdbx_description
1 polymer ?
#
loop_
_entity_poly.entity_id
_entity_poly.type
_entity_poly.pdbx_seq_one_letter_code
_entity_poly.pdbx_strand_id
1 'polypeptide(L)'
;MKGGVQVPWGGTRLPALARTRTTRTHARRREALVALGTTVLVHAPPGECQARAAQEEEGVHHTDERTGGSGEPGSATMALEPGCVYKGQIVVERGETLVIEAPREAAGSTSPTCWLEHVTSVPYEPVIRVLPGGTCKVEGRGCLGVRHGSPSVASNFAIEVDCGASLTLNDTMVTSATGTGIGIEGASACSIQRCVIRDCKEHGVAAYDDIETGAVGGVVHIVDTDITGCKGYGVLARGEGVRVSVSRSRVSGGKQKYNSVAGSEITETL
;
A
#
# COMPACT_ATOMS: atom_id res chain seq x y z
N MET A 1 -64.93 36.40 25.69
CA MET A 1 -63.82 37.38 25.83
C MET A 1 -62.55 36.67 25.38
N LYS A 2 -62.20 36.62 24.09
CA LYS A 2 -61.58 37.65 23.21
C LYS A 2 -60.38 38.38 23.84
N GLY A 3 -59.20 38.07 23.30
CA GLY A 3 -57.89 38.68 23.53
C GLY A 3 -56.81 37.64 23.20
N GLY A 4 -56.25 37.51 21.99
CA GLY A 4 -56.02 38.51 20.96
C GLY A 4 -54.66 39.18 21.18
N VAL A 5 -53.57 38.52 20.78
CA VAL A 5 -52.28 39.18 20.59
C VAL A 5 -51.77 38.85 19.19
N GLN A 6 -51.47 39.95 18.51
CA GLN A 6 -51.18 40.14 17.10
C GLN A 6 -49.69 39.93 16.84
N VAL A 7 -49.38 39.31 15.72
CA VAL A 7 -48.04 39.20 15.12
C VAL A 7 -47.70 40.53 14.42
N PRO A 8 -46.47 41.06 14.51
CA PRO A 8 -45.95 41.98 13.52
C PRO A 8 -45.07 41.22 12.51
N TRP A 9 -45.51 41.20 11.25
CA TRP A 9 -44.67 40.91 10.09
C TRP A 9 -43.92 42.18 9.69
N GLY A 10 -42.63 42.07 9.42
CA GLY A 10 -41.83 43.18 8.91
C GLY A 10 -40.39 42.81 8.59
N GLY A 11 -40.17 42.12 7.46
CA GLY A 11 -39.08 42.45 6.53
C GLY A 11 -37.65 42.00 6.84
N THR A 12 -37.19 41.11 5.96
CA THR A 12 -35.87 41.10 5.28
C THR A 12 -34.66 40.38 5.90
N ARG A 13 -34.12 39.47 5.06
CA ARG A 13 -32.77 38.85 4.99
C ARG A 13 -32.52 37.59 5.84
N LEU A 14 -32.65 36.45 5.15
CA LEU A 14 -31.94 35.21 5.45
C LEU A 14 -30.42 35.46 5.45
N PRO A 15 -29.67 35.06 6.49
CA PRO A 15 -28.26 34.76 6.35
C PRO A 15 -28.06 33.27 6.03
N ALA A 16 -27.13 33.05 5.11
CA ALA A 16 -26.72 31.79 4.54
C ALA A 16 -26.29 30.73 5.57
N LEU A 17 -26.48 29.47 5.18
CA LEU A 17 -25.81 28.29 5.74
C LEU A 17 -24.32 28.56 5.98
N ALA A 18 -23.94 28.68 7.25
CA ALA A 18 -22.55 28.61 7.67
C ALA A 18 -22.12 27.14 7.63
N ARG A 19 -21.48 26.78 6.51
CA ARG A 19 -20.68 25.57 6.35
C ARG A 19 -19.66 25.48 7.49
N THR A 20 -19.72 24.42 8.29
CA THR A 20 -18.66 24.02 9.21
C THR A 20 -17.38 23.76 8.42
N ARG A 21 -16.44 24.69 8.53
CA ARG A 21 -15.12 24.62 7.92
C ARG A 21 -14.15 24.06 8.96
N THR A 22 -14.02 22.72 9.03
CA THR A 22 -12.94 22.07 9.78
C THR A 22 -11.66 22.15 8.94
N THR A 23 -10.95 23.28 9.05
CA THR A 23 -9.63 23.45 8.43
C THR A 23 -8.53 22.87 9.30
N ARG A 24 -7.78 21.93 8.69
CA ARG A 24 -6.33 21.75 8.80
C ARG A 24 -5.75 21.56 10.21
N THR A 25 -5.61 20.29 10.59
CA THR A 25 -4.62 19.84 11.59
C THR A 25 -3.66 18.77 11.04
N HIS A 26 -3.64 18.52 9.73
CA HIS A 26 -2.75 17.53 9.11
C HIS A 26 -1.41 18.11 8.60
N ALA A 27 -1.18 19.42 8.71
CA ALA A 27 -0.05 20.11 8.07
C ALA A 27 1.23 20.23 8.93
N ARG A 28 1.40 19.46 10.01
CA ARG A 28 2.62 19.49 10.83
C ARG A 28 3.09 18.10 11.23
N ARG A 29 3.67 17.37 10.26
CA ARG A 29 4.64 16.29 10.53
C ARG A 29 5.40 15.80 9.29
N ARG A 30 5.49 16.62 8.23
CA ARG A 30 6.39 16.37 7.10
C ARG A 30 7.66 17.20 7.30
N GLU A 31 8.61 16.64 8.04
CA GLU A 31 10.03 17.04 8.03
C GLU A 31 10.79 16.12 9.00
N ALA A 32 11.28 15.00 8.48
CA ALA A 32 12.45 14.30 9.00
C ALA A 32 12.93 13.29 7.95
N LEU A 33 14.24 13.34 7.68
CA LEU A 33 15.06 12.49 6.82
C LEU A 33 14.84 12.60 5.31
N VAL A 34 15.62 13.51 4.70
CA VAL A 34 16.23 13.27 3.39
C VAL A 34 17.72 13.07 3.69
N ALA A 35 18.19 11.83 3.64
CA ALA A 35 19.60 11.52 3.54
C ALA A 35 19.78 10.79 2.21
N LEU A 36 20.50 11.43 1.29
CA LEU A 36 20.88 10.83 0.01
C LEU A 36 21.77 9.61 0.27
N GLY A 37 21.26 8.44 -0.05
CA GLY A 37 21.90 7.14 0.09
C GLY A 37 20.82 6.08 0.26
N THR A 38 20.84 5.03 -0.57
CA THR A 38 19.80 3.98 -0.61
C THR A 38 19.54 3.43 0.80
N THR A 39 18.47 3.88 1.44
CA THR A 39 18.17 3.51 2.82
C THR A 39 17.03 2.52 2.83
N VAL A 40 17.35 1.23 2.70
CA VAL A 40 16.42 0.18 3.12
C VAL A 40 16.40 0.20 4.65
N LEU A 41 15.54 1.02 5.24
CA LEU A 41 15.43 1.14 6.69
C LEU A 41 14.69 -0.07 7.26
N VAL A 42 15.38 -1.20 7.46
CA VAL A 42 14.84 -2.30 8.26
C VAL A 42 14.95 -1.90 9.73
N HIS A 43 13.89 -1.35 10.31
CA HIS A 43 13.80 -1.15 11.76
C HIS A 43 13.56 -2.49 12.48
N ALA A 44 14.61 -3.31 12.60
CA ALA A 44 14.59 -4.52 13.41
C ALA A 44 15.04 -4.21 14.87
N PRO A 45 14.29 -4.61 15.91
CA PRO A 45 14.78 -4.53 17.29
C PRO A 45 15.99 -5.46 17.51
N PRO A 46 16.82 -5.24 18.56
CA PRO A 46 18.01 -6.04 18.80
C PRO A 46 17.66 -7.51 19.06
N GLY A 47 18.22 -8.44 18.26
CA GLY A 47 18.08 -9.90 18.46
C GLY A 47 17.37 -10.67 17.34
N GLU A 48 17.02 -10.03 16.22
CA GLU A 48 16.26 -10.64 15.11
C GLU A 48 17.09 -10.77 13.82
N CYS A 49 16.65 -11.64 12.89
CA CYS A 49 17.34 -11.87 11.61
C CYS A 49 17.50 -10.53 10.85
N GLN A 50 18.74 -10.14 10.55
CA GLN A 50 19.00 -9.00 9.69
C GLN A 50 19.02 -9.46 8.24
N ALA A 51 18.27 -8.79 7.38
CA ALA A 51 18.33 -9.08 5.95
C ALA A 51 19.65 -8.54 5.39
N ARG A 52 20.30 -9.31 4.51
CA ARG A 52 21.48 -8.82 3.78
C ARG A 52 21.00 -8.03 2.57
N ALA A 53 21.12 -6.71 2.64
CA ALA A 53 21.00 -5.87 1.46
C ALA A 53 22.33 -5.88 0.71
N ALA A 54 22.33 -6.34 -0.54
CA ALA A 54 23.45 -6.13 -1.46
C ALA A 54 23.20 -4.81 -2.21
N GLN A 55 24.15 -3.89 -2.13
CA GLN A 55 24.24 -2.72 -3.00
C GLN A 55 25.18 -3.06 -4.16
N GLU A 56 24.78 -2.75 -5.39
CA GLU A 56 25.72 -2.73 -6.53
C GLU A 56 26.54 -1.43 -6.40
N GLU A 57 27.76 -1.52 -5.88
CA GLU A 57 28.72 -0.41 -5.92
C GLU A 57 29.43 -0.38 -7.27
N GLU A 58 29.13 0.62 -8.10
CA GLU A 58 30.05 1.05 -9.16
C GLU A 58 30.57 2.47 -8.88
N GLY A 59 31.90 2.60 -8.78
CA GLY A 59 32.62 3.82 -9.14
C GLY A 59 32.88 4.83 -8.02
N VAL A 60 34.11 4.82 -7.49
CA VAL A 60 34.71 5.94 -6.75
C VAL A 60 34.72 7.18 -7.65
N HIS A 61 33.98 8.22 -7.28
CA HIS A 61 34.16 9.57 -7.83
C HIS A 61 34.44 10.59 -6.73
N HIS A 62 35.61 11.21 -6.85
CA HIS A 62 36.07 12.35 -6.08
C HIS A 62 35.03 13.47 -6.07
N THR A 63 34.86 14.08 -4.89
CA THR A 63 34.07 15.28 -4.63
C THR A 63 34.53 16.46 -5.48
N ASP A 64 33.62 17.06 -6.25
CA ASP A 64 33.68 18.48 -6.53
C ASP A 64 32.25 19.07 -6.51
N GLU A 65 32.11 20.21 -5.82
CA GLU A 65 30.84 20.87 -5.56
C GLU A 65 30.31 21.56 -6.83
N ARG A 66 28.98 21.51 -7.02
CA ARG A 66 28.19 21.97 -8.18
C ARG A 66 28.15 21.01 -9.36
N THR A 67 27.14 20.16 -9.34
CA THR A 67 26.28 19.89 -10.49
C THR A 67 25.03 19.18 -9.99
N GLY A 68 23.87 19.48 -10.60
CA GLY A 68 22.66 18.70 -10.38
C GLY A 68 22.94 17.27 -10.85
N GLY A 69 23.24 16.39 -9.89
CA GLY A 69 23.54 15.00 -10.15
C GLY A 69 22.26 14.26 -10.48
N SER A 70 22.12 13.87 -11.75
CA SER A 70 21.36 12.69 -12.12
C SER A 70 22.07 11.48 -11.50
N GLY A 71 21.79 11.22 -10.23
CA GLY A 71 22.17 9.96 -9.60
C GLY A 71 21.45 8.84 -10.36
N GLU A 72 22.19 7.80 -10.74
CA GLU A 72 21.55 6.60 -11.25
C GLU A 72 20.55 6.08 -10.21
N PRO A 73 19.37 5.60 -10.63
CA PRO A 73 18.37 5.08 -9.71
C PRO A 73 19.00 3.99 -8.83
N GLY A 74 18.92 4.17 -7.50
CA GLY A 74 19.48 3.22 -6.55
C GLY A 74 18.75 1.89 -6.64
N SER A 75 19.45 0.81 -6.95
CA SER A 75 18.92 -0.55 -6.95
C SER A 75 19.47 -1.33 -5.76
N ALA A 76 18.60 -2.01 -5.02
CA ALA A 76 18.98 -2.87 -3.91
C ALA A 76 18.28 -4.22 -4.01
N THR A 77 18.97 -5.28 -3.60
CA THR A 77 18.38 -6.61 -3.43
C THR A 77 18.45 -7.05 -1.98
N MET A 78 17.31 -7.47 -1.43
CA MET A 78 17.16 -8.02 -0.08
C MET A 78 16.88 -9.52 -0.18
N ALA A 79 17.91 -10.32 0.09
CA ALA A 79 17.77 -11.77 0.13
C ALA A 79 17.32 -12.23 1.52
N LEU A 80 16.21 -12.97 1.58
CA LEU A 80 15.64 -13.51 2.80
C LEU A 80 16.18 -14.91 3.09
N GLU A 81 16.27 -15.24 4.37
CA GLU A 81 16.68 -16.54 4.88
C GLU A 81 15.46 -17.39 5.27
N PRO A 82 15.50 -18.72 5.03
CA PRO A 82 14.41 -19.61 5.39
C PRO A 82 14.26 -19.69 6.92
N GLY A 83 13.03 -19.73 7.40
CA GLY A 83 12.72 -19.79 8.84
C GLY A 83 12.78 -18.45 9.56
N CYS A 84 13.22 -17.36 8.91
CA CYS A 84 13.35 -16.05 9.53
C CYS A 84 12.04 -15.24 9.51
N VAL A 85 11.88 -14.42 10.53
CA VAL A 85 10.89 -13.33 10.59
C VAL A 85 11.65 -12.02 10.63
N TYR A 86 11.42 -11.16 9.64
CA TYR A 86 11.98 -9.83 9.53
C TYR A 86 10.93 -8.84 9.99
N LYS A 87 11.17 -8.21 11.13
CA LYS A 87 10.24 -7.23 11.67
C LYS A 87 10.59 -5.81 11.26
N GLY A 88 9.53 -5.01 11.14
CA GLY A 88 9.63 -3.59 10.83
C GLY A 88 8.96 -3.26 9.50
N GLN A 89 8.97 -1.97 9.20
CA GLN A 89 8.49 -1.44 7.95
C GLN A 89 9.63 -1.36 6.93
N ILE A 90 9.32 -1.67 5.68
CA ILE A 90 10.17 -1.47 4.51
C ILE A 90 9.60 -0.28 3.74
N VAL A 91 10.44 0.71 3.44
CA VAL A 91 10.09 1.88 2.64
C VAL A 91 10.97 1.89 1.40
N VAL A 92 10.37 2.05 0.22
CA VAL A 92 11.06 2.22 -1.07
C VAL A 92 10.83 3.66 -1.52
N GLU A 93 11.89 4.44 -1.61
CA GLU A 93 11.80 5.87 -1.92
C GLU A 93 11.73 6.16 -3.42
N ARG A 94 11.52 7.45 -3.74
CA ARG A 94 11.47 7.93 -5.12
C ARG A 94 12.76 7.62 -5.86
N GLY A 95 12.64 6.98 -7.02
CA GLY A 95 13.78 6.65 -7.87
C GLY A 95 14.55 5.42 -7.39
N GLU A 96 14.14 4.79 -6.29
CA GLU A 96 14.72 3.55 -5.83
C GLU A 96 14.01 2.34 -6.43
N THR A 97 14.77 1.27 -6.64
CA THR A 97 14.27 -0.05 -6.96
C THR A 97 14.70 -1.04 -5.88
N LEU A 98 13.74 -1.71 -5.26
CA LEU A 98 14.00 -2.78 -4.30
C LEU A 98 13.50 -4.11 -4.84
N VAL A 99 14.39 -5.11 -4.85
CA VAL A 99 14.03 -6.51 -5.11
C VAL A 99 14.12 -7.29 -3.81
N ILE A 100 13.01 -7.88 -3.37
CA ILE A 100 12.95 -8.78 -2.22
C ILE A 100 12.88 -10.22 -2.76
N GLU A 101 13.86 -11.04 -2.39
CA GLU A 101 13.93 -12.43 -2.83
C GLU A 101 13.78 -13.38 -1.65
N ALA A 102 12.70 -14.17 -1.68
CA ALA A 102 12.54 -15.27 -0.76
C ALA A 102 13.52 -16.42 -1.09
N PRO A 103 13.90 -17.23 -0.10
CA PRO A 103 14.79 -18.36 -0.32
C PRO A 103 14.15 -19.37 -1.28
N ARG A 104 14.96 -20.04 -2.09
CA ARG A 104 14.49 -21.20 -2.86
C ARG A 104 14.30 -22.37 -1.90
N GLU A 105 13.05 -22.75 -1.64
CA GLU A 105 12.77 -23.97 -0.89
C GLU A 105 12.54 -25.18 -1.82
N ALA A 106 12.77 -26.37 -1.27
CA ALA A 106 12.34 -27.62 -1.89
C ALA A 106 10.80 -27.64 -1.94
N ALA A 107 10.25 -27.96 -3.11
CA ALA A 107 8.81 -27.94 -3.36
C ALA A 107 8.02 -28.74 -2.30
N GLY A 108 6.93 -28.17 -1.78
CA GLY A 108 5.94 -28.91 -0.97
C GLY A 108 5.39 -28.20 0.27
N SER A 109 5.94 -27.06 0.69
CA SER A 109 5.34 -26.29 1.78
C SER A 109 4.11 -25.51 1.29
N THR A 110 2.98 -25.68 1.97
CA THR A 110 1.74 -24.90 1.73
C THR A 110 1.64 -23.66 2.63
N SER A 111 2.65 -23.43 3.46
CA SER A 111 2.71 -22.32 4.41
C SER A 111 4.00 -21.53 4.25
N PRO A 112 3.98 -20.19 4.43
CA PRO A 112 5.20 -19.42 4.38
C PRO A 112 6.20 -19.83 5.45
N THR A 113 7.45 -19.99 5.05
CA THR A 113 8.58 -20.33 5.93
C THR A 113 9.43 -19.13 6.30
N CYS A 114 9.30 -18.01 5.58
CA CYS A 114 9.86 -16.72 5.98
C CYS A 114 8.77 -15.63 5.98
N TRP A 115 8.95 -14.62 6.83
CA TRP A 115 7.95 -13.58 7.05
C TRP A 115 8.55 -12.18 7.05
N LEU A 116 7.89 -11.26 6.38
CA LEU A 116 7.98 -9.82 6.65
C LEU A 116 6.82 -9.46 7.56
N GLU A 117 7.11 -8.91 8.74
CA GLU A 117 6.10 -8.64 9.76
C GLU A 117 6.19 -7.21 10.28
N HIS A 118 5.10 -6.47 10.20
CA HIS A 118 4.96 -5.20 10.89
C HIS A 118 3.68 -5.21 11.71
N VAL A 119 3.83 -5.54 12.99
CA VAL A 119 2.76 -5.43 13.99
C VAL A 119 3.16 -4.35 14.98
N THR A 120 2.47 -3.22 14.91
CA THR A 120 2.85 -1.98 15.58
C THR A 120 1.65 -1.35 16.27
N SER A 121 1.94 -0.48 17.24
CA SER A 121 0.94 0.39 17.88
C SER A 121 0.84 1.75 17.20
N VAL A 122 1.72 2.03 16.24
CA VAL A 122 1.70 3.26 15.46
C VAL A 122 0.69 3.14 14.33
N PRO A 123 -0.25 4.08 14.18
CA PRO A 123 -1.24 4.02 13.12
C PRO A 123 -0.68 4.16 11.71
N TYR A 124 -1.36 3.56 10.73
CA TYR A 124 -1.12 3.71 9.28
C TYR A 124 0.29 3.31 8.82
N GLU A 125 0.92 2.36 9.50
CA GLU A 125 2.22 1.83 9.07
C GLU A 125 2.05 0.48 8.37
N PRO A 126 2.20 0.42 7.03
CA PRO A 126 2.27 -0.85 6.31
C PRO A 126 3.58 -1.59 6.58
N VAL A 127 3.63 -2.87 6.19
CA VAL A 127 4.88 -3.67 6.18
C VAL A 127 5.78 -3.22 5.04
N ILE A 128 5.20 -2.97 3.86
CA ILE A 128 5.91 -2.45 2.68
C ILE A 128 5.19 -1.20 2.22
N ARG A 129 5.93 -0.09 2.13
CA ARG A 129 5.47 1.15 1.53
C ARG A 129 6.32 1.49 0.31
N VAL A 130 5.68 1.62 -0.84
CA VAL A 130 6.35 2.09 -2.07
C VAL A 130 5.91 3.53 -2.31
N LEU A 131 6.82 4.48 -2.09
CA LEU A 131 6.55 5.90 -2.23
C LEU A 131 6.50 6.31 -3.71
N PRO A 132 5.95 7.51 -4.02
CA PRO A 132 5.80 7.97 -5.40
C PRO A 132 7.10 7.92 -6.22
N GLY A 133 7.08 7.19 -7.33
CA GLY A 133 8.23 6.97 -8.22
C GLY A 133 9.22 5.90 -7.74
N GLY A 134 8.92 5.17 -6.66
CA GLY A 134 9.65 3.98 -6.24
C GLY A 134 9.14 2.72 -6.94
N THR A 135 10.00 1.70 -7.03
CA THR A 135 9.66 0.39 -7.61
C THR A 135 10.01 -0.74 -6.64
N CYS A 136 9.03 -1.57 -6.30
CA CYS A 136 9.26 -2.76 -5.49
C CYS A 136 8.90 -4.03 -6.26
N LYS A 137 9.81 -5.01 -6.24
CA LYS A 137 9.59 -6.35 -6.78
C LYS A 137 9.78 -7.37 -5.67
N VAL A 138 8.79 -8.23 -5.47
CA VAL A 138 8.81 -9.27 -4.44
C VAL A 138 8.67 -10.63 -5.13
N GLU A 139 9.71 -11.45 -4.99
CA GLU A 139 9.77 -12.82 -5.47
C GLU A 139 9.62 -13.77 -4.29
N GLY A 140 8.37 -14.07 -3.92
CA GLY A 140 8.03 -14.83 -2.72
C GLY A 140 8.27 -16.33 -2.82
N ARG A 141 8.38 -16.88 -4.04
CA ARG A 141 8.64 -18.30 -4.35
C ARG A 141 7.78 -19.31 -3.59
N GLY A 142 6.59 -18.90 -3.13
CA GLY A 142 5.65 -19.72 -2.35
C GLY A 142 6.01 -19.87 -0.87
N CYS A 143 7.13 -19.30 -0.42
CA CYS A 143 7.63 -19.42 0.94
C CYS A 143 7.59 -18.10 1.73
N LEU A 144 7.30 -16.97 1.08
CA LEU A 144 7.19 -15.66 1.73
C LEU A 144 5.77 -15.32 2.19
N GLY A 145 5.67 -14.86 3.42
CA GLY A 145 4.48 -14.25 3.99
C GLY A 145 4.70 -12.80 4.39
N VAL A 146 3.68 -11.96 4.19
CA VAL A 146 3.59 -10.59 4.70
C VAL A 146 2.49 -10.54 5.75
N ARG A 147 2.84 -10.11 6.96
CA ARG A 147 1.91 -10.04 8.10
C ARG A 147 1.85 -8.64 8.68
N HIS A 148 0.65 -8.07 8.65
CA HIS A 148 0.43 -6.69 9.08
C HIS A 148 -0.55 -6.59 10.26
N GLY A 149 -0.26 -5.67 11.17
CA GLY A 149 -1.19 -5.23 12.20
C GLY A 149 -0.85 -3.86 12.74
N SER A 150 -1.65 -2.84 12.44
CA SER A 150 -1.51 -1.51 13.02
C SER A 150 -2.88 -0.93 13.37
N PRO A 151 -3.01 -0.10 14.42
CA PRO A 151 -4.30 0.52 14.75
C PRO A 151 -4.67 1.57 13.69
N SER A 152 -5.88 1.54 13.16
CA SER A 152 -6.35 2.62 12.27
C SER A 152 -7.88 2.66 12.19
N VAL A 153 -8.41 3.82 11.77
CA VAL A 153 -9.84 4.04 11.50
C VAL A 153 -10.17 4.04 10.00
N ALA A 154 -9.17 4.10 9.11
CA ALA A 154 -9.32 4.08 7.65
C ALA A 154 -7.97 3.79 6.94
N SER A 155 -7.97 3.53 5.64
CA SER A 155 -6.78 3.46 4.78
C SER A 155 -5.57 2.77 5.43
N ASN A 156 -5.75 1.52 5.85
CA ASN A 156 -4.74 0.76 6.55
C ASN A 156 -4.36 -0.48 5.73
N PHE A 157 -3.10 -0.63 5.36
CA PHE A 157 -2.66 -1.56 4.34
C PHE A 157 -1.50 -2.43 4.83
N ALA A 158 -1.43 -3.71 4.44
CA ALA A 158 -0.21 -4.49 4.67
C ALA A 158 0.90 -4.08 3.69
N ILE A 159 0.52 -3.82 2.44
CA ILE A 159 1.37 -3.26 1.40
C ILE A 159 0.69 -2.02 0.84
N GLU A 160 1.37 -0.88 0.87
CA GLU A 160 0.89 0.41 0.37
C GLU A 160 1.72 0.83 -0.86
N VAL A 161 1.04 1.16 -1.94
CA VAL A 161 1.64 1.64 -3.19
C VAL A 161 1.09 3.03 -3.48
N ASP A 162 1.89 4.04 -3.17
CA ASP A 162 1.52 5.46 -3.32
C ASP A 162 1.52 5.87 -4.80
N CYS A 163 0.92 7.03 -5.08
CA CYS A 163 0.71 7.50 -6.43
C CYS A 163 1.95 7.49 -7.33
N GLY A 164 1.84 6.86 -8.51
CA GLY A 164 2.91 6.77 -9.51
C GLY A 164 4.04 5.82 -9.12
N ALA A 165 3.85 4.96 -8.12
CA ALA A 165 4.76 3.89 -7.77
C ALA A 165 4.44 2.59 -8.53
N SER A 166 5.34 1.61 -8.42
CA SER A 166 5.21 0.31 -9.05
C SER A 166 5.44 -0.84 -8.08
N LEU A 167 4.57 -1.85 -8.14
CA LEU A 167 4.69 -3.09 -7.37
C LEU A 167 4.56 -4.31 -8.29
N THR A 168 5.52 -5.23 -8.20
CA THR A 168 5.36 -6.60 -8.70
C THR A 168 5.44 -7.56 -7.51
N LEU A 169 4.37 -8.33 -7.30
CA LEU A 169 4.25 -9.28 -6.20
C LEU A 169 3.99 -10.67 -6.77
N ASN A 170 4.95 -11.58 -6.59
CA ASN A 170 4.90 -12.94 -7.09
C ASN A 170 4.93 -13.96 -5.94
N ASP A 171 4.08 -14.98 -6.02
CA ASP A 171 4.16 -16.18 -5.17
C ASP A 171 4.28 -15.86 -3.66
N THR A 172 3.51 -14.87 -3.19
CA THR A 172 3.58 -14.33 -1.83
C THR A 172 2.24 -14.45 -1.12
N MET A 173 2.26 -14.77 0.17
CA MET A 173 1.07 -14.71 1.03
C MET A 173 0.97 -13.34 1.71
N VAL A 174 -0.20 -12.71 1.70
CA VAL A 174 -0.45 -11.41 2.37
C VAL A 174 -1.62 -11.54 3.34
N THR A 175 -1.42 -11.05 4.57
CA THR A 175 -2.44 -11.02 5.63
C THR A 175 -2.42 -9.70 6.39
N SER A 176 -3.59 -9.22 6.82
CA SER A 176 -3.74 -7.97 7.55
C SER A 176 -4.79 -8.10 8.65
N ALA A 177 -4.34 -8.15 9.91
CA ALA A 177 -5.25 -8.33 11.06
C ALA A 177 -6.14 -7.12 11.33
N THR A 178 -5.80 -5.96 10.76
CA THR A 178 -6.38 -4.66 11.10
C THR A 178 -6.83 -3.85 9.90
N GLY A 179 -6.40 -4.19 8.68
CA GLY A 179 -6.74 -3.43 7.48
C GLY A 179 -6.93 -4.28 6.23
N THR A 180 -6.66 -3.65 5.09
CA THR A 180 -6.65 -4.25 3.75
C THR A 180 -5.30 -4.93 3.48
N GLY A 181 -5.27 -5.94 2.62
CA GLY A 181 -4.04 -6.61 2.21
C GLY A 181 -3.14 -5.67 1.42
N ILE A 182 -3.60 -5.23 0.25
CA ILE A 182 -2.83 -4.35 -0.65
C ILE A 182 -3.66 -3.10 -0.96
N GLY A 183 -3.13 -1.93 -0.63
CA GLY A 183 -3.67 -0.61 -0.98
C GLY A 183 -2.86 0.02 -2.10
N ILE A 184 -3.54 0.48 -3.14
CA ILE A 184 -2.92 1.07 -4.34
C ILE A 184 -3.60 2.40 -4.60
N GLU A 185 -2.81 3.46 -4.74
CA GLU A 185 -3.30 4.82 -4.96
C GLU A 185 -2.75 5.38 -6.28
N GLY A 186 -3.57 6.16 -6.99
CA GLY A 186 -3.27 7.09 -8.09
C GLY A 186 -2.20 6.69 -9.11
N ALA A 187 -2.55 6.51 -10.39
CA ALA A 187 -1.61 6.35 -11.50
C ALA A 187 -0.51 5.27 -11.31
N SER A 188 -0.67 4.37 -10.35
CA SER A 188 0.29 3.32 -10.01
C SER A 188 0.09 2.08 -10.89
N ALA A 189 1.17 1.33 -11.09
CA ALA A 189 1.14 0.07 -11.83
C ALA A 189 1.43 -1.10 -10.87
N CYS A 190 0.53 -2.07 -10.81
CA CYS A 190 0.66 -3.21 -9.90
C CYS A 190 0.40 -4.52 -10.63
N SER A 191 1.32 -5.48 -10.49
CA SER A 191 1.18 -6.85 -10.95
C SER A 191 1.22 -7.79 -9.75
N ILE A 192 0.13 -8.53 -9.51
CA ILE A 192 -0.02 -9.49 -8.43
C ILE A 192 -0.25 -10.86 -9.06
N GLN A 193 0.69 -11.78 -8.90
CA GLN A 193 0.66 -13.08 -9.56
C GLN A 193 0.90 -14.23 -8.60
N ARG A 194 0.12 -15.31 -8.72
CA ARG A 194 0.29 -16.55 -7.94
C ARG A 194 0.31 -16.31 -6.42
N CYS A 195 -0.36 -15.26 -5.96
CA CYS A 195 -0.35 -14.86 -4.56
C CYS A 195 -1.53 -15.47 -3.80
N VAL A 196 -1.43 -15.44 -2.47
CA VAL A 196 -2.54 -15.76 -1.57
C VAL A 196 -2.79 -14.56 -0.66
N ILE A 197 -3.88 -13.84 -0.89
CA ILE A 197 -4.28 -12.68 -0.07
C ILE A 197 -5.45 -13.11 0.79
N ARG A 198 -5.24 -13.23 2.09
CA ARG A 198 -6.26 -13.82 2.96
C ARG A 198 -6.43 -13.17 4.31
N ASP A 199 -7.58 -13.45 4.91
CA ASP A 199 -7.91 -13.12 6.30
C ASP A 199 -7.69 -11.63 6.64
N CYS A 200 -7.89 -10.76 5.64
CA CYS A 200 -7.76 -9.32 5.81
C CYS A 200 -9.01 -8.75 6.51
N LYS A 201 -8.78 -7.87 7.49
CA LYS A 201 -9.85 -7.24 8.28
C LYS A 201 -10.79 -6.39 7.42
N GLU A 202 -10.29 -5.84 6.32
CA GLU A 202 -11.05 -5.10 5.32
C GLU A 202 -11.01 -5.82 3.97
N HIS A 203 -10.36 -5.24 2.97
CA HIS A 203 -10.34 -5.74 1.60
C HIS A 203 -9.14 -6.65 1.35
N GLY A 204 -9.21 -7.50 0.31
CA GLY A 204 -8.03 -8.18 -0.19
C GLY A 204 -7.11 -7.19 -0.90
N VAL A 205 -7.60 -6.64 -2.01
CA VAL A 205 -6.95 -5.57 -2.77
C VAL A 205 -7.90 -4.38 -2.88
N ALA A 206 -7.39 -3.18 -2.63
CA ALA A 206 -8.13 -1.94 -2.83
C ALA A 206 -7.31 -0.97 -3.69
N ALA A 207 -7.89 -0.52 -4.79
CA ALA A 207 -7.30 0.44 -5.71
C ALA A 207 -8.13 1.72 -5.74
N TYR A 208 -7.45 2.85 -5.57
CA TYR A 208 -8.02 4.19 -5.46
C TYR A 208 -7.40 5.15 -6.49
N ASP A 209 -8.13 6.17 -6.91
CA ASP A 209 -7.50 7.40 -7.37
C ASP A 209 -6.87 8.13 -6.18
N ASP A 210 -5.87 8.97 -6.43
CA ASP A 210 -5.23 9.73 -5.35
C ASP A 210 -6.02 11.03 -5.12
N ILE A 211 -6.78 11.05 -4.02
CA ILE A 211 -7.58 12.20 -3.60
C ILE A 211 -6.69 13.37 -3.15
N GLU A 212 -5.47 13.10 -2.65
CA GLU A 212 -4.58 14.13 -2.14
C GLU A 212 -3.90 14.91 -3.27
N THR A 213 -3.40 14.21 -4.29
CA THR A 213 -2.72 14.83 -5.43
C THR A 213 -3.68 15.13 -6.59
N GLY A 214 -4.86 14.51 -6.61
CA GLY A 214 -5.79 14.54 -7.73
C GLY A 214 -5.34 13.68 -8.90
N ALA A 215 -4.33 12.83 -8.72
CA ALA A 215 -3.88 11.91 -9.76
C ALA A 215 -4.93 10.80 -9.97
N VAL A 216 -5.45 10.76 -11.19
CA VAL A 216 -6.41 9.75 -11.63
C VAL A 216 -5.67 8.54 -12.20
N GLY A 217 -6.39 7.42 -12.28
CA GLY A 217 -5.86 6.20 -12.87
C GLY A 217 -5.22 5.27 -11.87
N GLY A 218 -4.69 4.17 -12.40
CA GLY A 218 -4.11 3.07 -11.65
C GLY A 218 -4.46 1.78 -12.36
N VAL A 219 -3.45 0.95 -12.62
CA VAL A 219 -3.63 -0.32 -13.35
C VAL A 219 -3.16 -1.46 -12.47
N VAL A 220 -4.09 -2.36 -12.16
CA VAL A 220 -3.83 -3.52 -11.31
C VAL A 220 -4.13 -4.80 -12.08
N HIS A 221 -3.11 -5.64 -12.26
CA HIS A 221 -3.24 -6.95 -12.87
C HIS A 221 -3.15 -8.04 -11.80
N ILE A 222 -4.23 -8.79 -11.61
CA ILE A 222 -4.31 -9.91 -10.67
C ILE A 222 -4.44 -11.20 -11.47
N VAL A 223 -3.48 -12.11 -11.29
CA VAL A 223 -3.34 -13.31 -12.12
C VAL A 223 -3.03 -14.53 -11.25
N ASP A 224 -3.71 -15.65 -11.49
CA ASP A 224 -3.46 -16.93 -10.78
C ASP A 224 -3.46 -16.80 -9.25
N THR A 225 -4.24 -15.86 -8.70
CA THR A 225 -4.18 -15.44 -7.28
C THR A 225 -5.43 -15.91 -6.53
N ASP A 226 -5.26 -16.29 -5.26
CA ASP A 226 -6.38 -16.61 -4.35
C ASP A 226 -6.60 -15.47 -3.35
N ILE A 227 -7.79 -14.85 -3.40
CA ILE A 227 -8.22 -13.78 -2.50
C ILE A 227 -9.43 -14.26 -1.71
N THR A 228 -9.23 -14.60 -0.43
CA THR A 228 -10.27 -15.27 0.39
C THR A 228 -10.25 -14.79 1.84
N GLY A 229 -11.30 -15.08 2.62
CA GLY A 229 -11.34 -14.79 4.06
C GLY A 229 -11.33 -13.30 4.44
N CYS A 230 -11.34 -12.38 3.48
CA CYS A 230 -11.35 -10.94 3.72
C CYS A 230 -12.76 -10.48 4.13
N LYS A 231 -12.91 -9.63 5.15
CA LYS A 231 -14.26 -9.27 5.66
C LYS A 231 -15.01 -8.27 4.78
N GLY A 232 -14.27 -7.46 4.02
CA GLY A 232 -14.77 -6.51 3.04
C GLY A 232 -15.01 -7.15 1.68
N TYR A 233 -14.68 -6.41 0.63
CA TYR A 233 -14.63 -6.92 -0.74
C TYR A 233 -13.34 -7.69 -1.00
N GLY A 234 -13.37 -8.70 -1.86
CA GLY A 234 -12.14 -9.34 -2.34
C GLY A 234 -11.27 -8.32 -3.09
N VAL A 235 -11.86 -7.66 -4.09
CA VAL A 235 -11.26 -6.50 -4.77
C VAL A 235 -12.21 -5.30 -4.73
N LEU A 236 -11.67 -4.15 -4.33
CA LEU A 236 -12.34 -2.85 -4.37
C LEU A 236 -11.61 -1.96 -5.38
N ALA A 237 -12.34 -1.38 -6.33
CA ALA A 237 -11.85 -0.34 -7.22
C ALA A 237 -12.69 0.93 -7.03
N ARG A 238 -12.04 2.07 -6.86
CA ARG A 238 -12.70 3.35 -6.67
C ARG A 238 -11.88 4.46 -7.29
N GLY A 239 -12.55 5.41 -7.92
CA GLY A 239 -11.88 6.57 -8.48
C GLY A 239 -11.81 6.56 -10.00
N GLU A 240 -11.58 7.73 -10.57
CA GLU A 240 -11.58 7.91 -12.01
C GLU A 240 -10.35 7.23 -12.64
N GLY A 241 -10.58 6.44 -13.70
CA GLY A 241 -9.53 5.81 -14.49
C GLY A 241 -8.87 4.59 -13.82
N VAL A 242 -9.28 4.19 -12.62
CA VAL A 242 -8.77 2.99 -11.94
C VAL A 242 -9.28 1.75 -12.67
N ARG A 243 -8.35 0.89 -13.11
CA ARG A 243 -8.65 -0.35 -13.84
C ARG A 243 -8.01 -1.53 -13.15
N VAL A 244 -8.82 -2.53 -12.84
CA VAL A 244 -8.35 -3.80 -12.29
C VAL A 244 -8.73 -4.93 -13.23
N SER A 245 -7.75 -5.68 -13.72
CA SER A 245 -8.01 -6.93 -14.46
C SER A 245 -7.73 -8.12 -13.56
N VAL A 246 -8.67 -9.05 -13.48
CA VAL A 246 -8.53 -10.30 -12.72
C VAL A 246 -8.61 -11.47 -13.70
N SER A 247 -7.65 -12.38 -13.65
CA SER A 247 -7.66 -13.57 -14.50
C SER A 247 -7.18 -14.82 -13.79
N ARG A 248 -7.79 -15.97 -14.11
CA ARG A 248 -7.46 -17.29 -13.52
C ARG A 248 -7.35 -17.29 -12.00
N SER A 249 -8.12 -16.42 -11.34
CA SER A 249 -8.00 -16.13 -9.91
C SER A 249 -9.28 -16.52 -9.17
N ARG A 250 -9.12 -17.00 -7.93
CA ARG A 250 -10.24 -17.23 -7.03
C ARG A 250 -10.40 -15.98 -6.17
N VAL A 251 -11.56 -15.33 -6.23
CA VAL A 251 -11.83 -14.15 -5.41
C VAL A 251 -13.13 -14.34 -4.64
N SER A 252 -13.08 -14.02 -3.36
CA SER A 252 -14.21 -13.91 -2.46
C SER A 252 -13.96 -12.82 -1.42
N GLY A 253 -15.02 -12.16 -1.00
CA GLY A 253 -15.01 -11.22 0.12
C GLY A 253 -16.26 -11.40 0.95
N GLY A 254 -16.17 -11.10 2.24
CA GLY A 254 -17.28 -11.20 3.19
C GLY A 254 -18.46 -10.29 2.84
N LYS A 255 -18.21 -9.19 2.12
CA LYS A 255 -19.26 -8.40 1.47
C LYS A 255 -19.63 -9.01 0.12
N GLN A 256 -18.72 -8.92 -0.85
CA GLN A 256 -18.87 -9.43 -2.21
C GLN A 256 -17.48 -9.71 -2.81
N LYS A 257 -17.47 -10.42 -3.93
CA LYS A 257 -16.26 -10.68 -4.72
C LYS A 257 -15.58 -9.38 -5.17
N TYR A 258 -16.34 -8.51 -5.81
CA TYR A 258 -15.88 -7.27 -6.42
C TYR A 258 -16.78 -6.10 -6.02
N ASN A 259 -16.21 -4.91 -5.94
CA ASN A 259 -16.96 -3.66 -5.95
C ASN A 259 -16.19 -2.61 -6.75
N SER A 260 -16.88 -2.02 -7.73
CA SER A 260 -16.38 -0.92 -8.54
C SER A 260 -17.38 0.22 -8.43
N VAL A 261 -16.91 1.43 -8.15
CA VAL A 261 -17.74 2.64 -8.16
C VAL A 261 -17.53 3.44 -9.43
N ALA A 262 -18.45 4.36 -9.72
CA ALA A 262 -18.42 5.18 -10.93
C ALA A 262 -17.03 5.79 -11.19
N GLY A 263 -16.55 5.65 -12.43
CA GLY A 263 -15.22 6.09 -12.85
C GLY A 263 -14.13 5.00 -12.81
N SER A 264 -14.38 3.90 -12.11
CA SER A 264 -13.47 2.73 -12.05
C SER A 264 -14.02 1.54 -12.83
N GLU A 265 -13.16 0.57 -13.12
CA GLU A 265 -13.52 -0.67 -13.81
C GLU A 265 -12.82 -1.89 -13.19
N ILE A 266 -13.56 -2.99 -13.05
CA ILE A 266 -13.00 -4.32 -12.78
C ILE A 266 -13.41 -5.25 -13.92
N THR A 267 -12.44 -5.81 -14.62
CA THR A 267 -12.64 -6.80 -15.68
C THR A 267 -12.18 -8.17 -15.20
N GLU A 268 -13.03 -9.19 -15.35
CA GLU A 268 -12.66 -10.57 -15.05
C GLU A 268 -12.59 -11.42 -16.32
N THR A 269 -11.46 -12.10 -16.53
CA THR A 269 -11.26 -13.07 -17.61
C THR A 269 -11.13 -14.46 -17.01
N LEU A 270 -12.03 -15.35 -17.40
CA LEU A 270 -12.04 -16.75 -16.95
C LEU A 270 -10.87 -17.56 -17.56
#